data_AF-A0A852WYT8-F1
#
_entry.id   AF-A0A852WYT8-F1
#
_cell.length_a   1.000
_cell.length_b   1.000
_cell.length_c   1.000
_cell.angle_alpha   90.00
_cell.angle_beta   90.00
_cell.angle_gamma   90.00
#
_symmetry.space_group_name_H-M   'P 1'
#
loop_
_entity.id
_entity.type
_entity.pdbx_description
1 polymer ?
#
loop_
_entity_poly.entity_id
_entity_poly.type
_entity_poly.pdbx_seq_one_letter_code
_entity_poly.pdbx_strand_id
1 'polypeptide(L)'
;MRLIDIVRASEPIEPEVVAPALDGLPATVASVVAAVLVLSGAVWVLLSAIAMHRVRDALSRINALSPATGMGLTSIVLGAYLHSLTVHAFSWLDLVKVLLTLGALLLVSSVASNTLSRAAVLSGADFDPQTRPNDLTGAPPRGPGERSG
;
A
#
# COMPACT_ATOMS: atom_id res chain seq x y z
N MET A 1 -12.22 25.47 40.77
CA MET A 1 -12.97 24.92 39.61
C MET A 1 -12.60 23.44 39.52
N ARG A 2 -13.51 22.52 39.86
CA ARG A 2 -13.18 21.08 39.92
C ARG A 2 -13.40 20.45 38.55
N LEU A 3 -12.55 19.49 38.19
CA LEU A 3 -12.56 18.80 36.90
C LEU A 3 -13.93 18.18 36.55
N ILE A 4 -14.73 17.87 37.58
CA ILE A 4 -16.09 17.33 37.48
C ILE A 4 -17.11 18.33 36.91
N ASP A 5 -16.90 19.63 37.12
CA ASP A 5 -17.83 20.67 36.65
C ASP A 5 -17.69 20.87 35.13
N ILE A 6 -16.49 20.63 34.59
CA ILE A 6 -16.19 20.72 33.14
C ILE A 6 -16.88 19.57 32.39
N VAL A 7 -16.86 18.36 32.94
CA VAL A 7 -17.50 17.18 32.33
C VAL A 7 -19.03 17.24 32.41
N ARG A 8 -19.58 17.97 33.40
CA ARG A 8 -21.04 18.14 33.53
C ARG A 8 -21.59 19.28 32.65
N ALA A 9 -20.75 20.23 32.25
CA ALA A 9 -21.11 21.33 31.37
C ALA A 9 -20.92 21.03 29.87
N SER A 10 -20.33 19.88 29.50
CA SER A 10 -20.34 19.42 28.12
C SER A 10 -21.75 18.91 27.79
N GLU A 11 -22.52 19.73 27.09
CA GLU A 11 -23.76 19.27 26.46
C GLU A 11 -23.47 18.01 25.64
N PRO A 12 -24.41 17.04 25.60
CA PRO A 12 -24.27 15.89 24.71
C PRO A 12 -24.02 16.42 23.30
N ILE A 13 -22.90 16.02 22.69
CA ILE A 13 -22.66 16.27 21.27
C ILE A 13 -23.67 15.37 20.53
N GLU A 14 -24.90 15.87 20.38
CA GLU A 14 -25.84 15.32 19.40
C GLU A 14 -25.06 15.29 18.07
N PRO A 15 -24.88 14.12 17.44
CA PRO A 15 -24.18 14.05 16.17
C PRO A 15 -24.99 14.94 15.23
N GLU A 16 -24.43 16.07 14.83
CA GLU A 16 -25.00 16.86 13.75
C GLU A 16 -25.18 15.87 12.59
N VAL A 17 -26.43 15.51 12.29
CA VAL A 17 -26.75 14.57 11.21
C VAL A 17 -26.55 15.35 9.93
N VAL A 18 -25.29 15.59 9.59
CA VAL A 18 -24.91 16.27 8.37
C VAL A 18 -25.24 15.30 7.25
N ALA A 19 -26.05 15.76 6.30
CA ALA A 19 -26.44 14.97 5.15
C ALA A 19 -25.19 14.41 4.43
N PRO A 20 -25.27 13.19 3.88
CA PRO A 20 -24.16 12.60 3.15
C PRO A 20 -23.79 13.47 1.95
N ALA A 21 -22.52 13.39 1.53
CA ALA A 21 -22.03 14.18 0.40
C ALA A 21 -22.72 13.82 -0.92
N LEU A 22 -23.15 12.55 -1.07
CA LEU A 22 -23.90 12.04 -2.21
C LEU A 22 -25.17 11.35 -1.71
N ASP A 23 -26.29 11.60 -2.39
CA ASP A 23 -27.58 10.96 -2.15
C ASP A 23 -28.20 10.40 -3.45
N GLY A 24 -29.27 9.60 -3.34
CA GLY A 24 -30.02 9.09 -4.49
C GLY A 24 -29.23 8.28 -5.53
N LEU A 25 -29.43 8.60 -6.81
CA LEU A 25 -28.75 7.93 -7.93
C LEU A 25 -27.21 8.07 -7.90
N PRO A 26 -26.61 9.25 -7.70
CA PRO A 26 -25.15 9.36 -7.66
C PRO A 26 -24.53 8.59 -6.49
N ALA A 27 -25.20 8.50 -5.32
CA ALA A 27 -24.74 7.66 -4.22
C ALA A 27 -24.72 6.16 -4.58
N THR A 28 -25.72 5.69 -5.33
CA THR A 28 -25.80 4.31 -5.78
C THR A 28 -24.67 4.00 -6.78
N VAL A 29 -24.45 4.89 -7.75
CA VAL A 29 -23.34 4.76 -8.72
C VAL A 29 -21.99 4.77 -8.00
N ALA A 30 -21.77 5.70 -7.08
CA ALA A 30 -20.54 5.79 -6.30
C ALA A 30 -20.29 4.51 -5.47
N SER A 31 -21.33 3.93 -4.87
CA SER A 31 -21.23 2.66 -4.13
C SER A 31 -20.85 1.48 -5.03
N VAL A 32 -21.41 1.39 -6.23
CA VAL A 32 -21.05 0.34 -7.20
C VAL A 32 -19.59 0.49 -7.65
N VAL A 33 -19.18 1.71 -8.00
CA VAL A 33 -17.80 2.01 -8.41
C VAL A 33 -16.83 1.71 -7.26
N ALA A 34 -17.18 2.10 -6.03
CA ALA A 34 -16.41 1.80 -4.84
C ALA A 34 -16.25 0.28 -4.62
N ALA A 35 -17.33 -0.50 -4.77
CA ALA A 35 -17.29 -1.94 -4.64
C ALA A 35 -16.35 -2.57 -5.69
N VAL A 36 -16.41 -2.13 -6.96
CA VAL A 36 -15.50 -2.59 -8.02
C VAL A 36 -14.05 -2.25 -7.71
N LEU A 37 -13.78 -1.03 -7.22
CA LEU A 37 -12.43 -0.59 -6.83
C LEU A 37 -11.87 -1.43 -5.68
N VAL A 38 -12.66 -1.65 -4.62
CA VAL A 38 -12.23 -2.44 -3.47
C VAL A 38 -12.02 -3.91 -3.84
N LEU A 39 -12.93 -4.51 -4.60
CA LEU A 39 -12.82 -5.92 -5.02
C LEU A 39 -11.64 -6.13 -5.97
N SER A 40 -11.46 -5.24 -6.95
CA SER A 40 -10.30 -5.32 -7.87
C SER A 40 -8.99 -5.12 -7.12
N GLY A 41 -8.94 -4.18 -6.17
CA GLY A 41 -7.77 -3.98 -5.32
C GLY A 41 -7.46 -5.20 -4.44
N ALA A 42 -8.48 -5.84 -3.87
CA ALA A 42 -8.32 -7.07 -3.10
C ALA A 42 -7.78 -8.23 -3.96
N VAL A 43 -8.24 -8.35 -5.22
CA VAL A 43 -7.70 -9.32 -6.18
C VAL A 43 -6.22 -9.06 -6.45
N TRP A 44 -5.80 -7.81 -6.67
CA TRP A 44 -4.38 -7.47 -6.84
C TRP A 44 -3.53 -7.85 -5.63
N VAL A 45 -4.01 -7.58 -4.41
CA VAL A 45 -3.32 -7.99 -3.17
C VAL A 45 -3.20 -9.52 -3.10
N LEU A 46 -4.28 -10.24 -3.40
CA LEU A 46 -4.30 -11.70 -3.39
C LEU A 46 -3.33 -12.28 -4.43
N LEU A 47 -3.32 -11.75 -5.65
CA LEU A 47 -2.42 -12.18 -6.72
C LEU A 47 -0.95 -11.95 -6.35
N SER A 48 -0.61 -10.80 -5.75
CA SER A 48 0.73 -10.55 -5.23
C SER A 48 1.11 -11.51 -4.12
N ALA A 49 0.20 -11.81 -3.18
CA ALA A 49 0.45 -12.79 -2.12
C ALA A 49 0.73 -14.19 -2.68
N ILE A 50 -0.07 -14.62 -3.68
CA ILE A 50 0.15 -15.89 -4.39
C ILE A 50 1.50 -15.87 -5.13
N ALA A 51 1.83 -14.78 -5.81
CA ALA A 51 3.10 -14.63 -6.52
C ALA A 51 4.30 -14.73 -5.58
N MET A 52 4.25 -14.03 -4.44
CA MET A 52 5.28 -14.09 -3.39
C MET A 52 5.47 -15.49 -2.83
N HIS A 53 4.40 -16.29 -2.72
CA HIS A 53 4.49 -17.68 -2.27
C HIS A 53 5.14 -18.60 -3.32
N ARG A 54 4.97 -18.30 -4.61
CA ARG A 54 5.50 -19.12 -5.72
C ARG A 54 6.98 -18.89 -6.01
N VAL A 55 7.49 -17.68 -5.82
CA VAL A 55 8.90 -17.35 -6.11
C VAL A 55 9.85 -17.85 -5.02
N ARG A 56 11.09 -18.18 -5.42
CA ARG A 56 12.04 -18.92 -4.57
C ARG A 56 13.01 -18.04 -3.81
N ASP A 57 13.36 -16.87 -4.34
CA ASP A 57 14.34 -15.97 -3.74
C ASP A 57 13.71 -14.69 -3.17
N ALA A 58 14.47 -14.01 -2.30
CA ALA A 58 14.01 -12.81 -1.60
C ALA A 58 13.79 -11.61 -2.54
N LEU A 59 14.67 -11.38 -3.52
CA LEU A 59 14.57 -10.24 -4.44
C LEU A 59 13.31 -10.36 -5.31
N SER A 60 13.01 -11.55 -5.82
CA SER A 60 11.78 -11.81 -6.56
C SER A 60 10.53 -11.59 -5.71
N ARG A 61 10.56 -11.92 -4.41
CA ARG A 61 9.44 -11.66 -3.48
C ARG A 61 9.19 -10.18 -3.27
N ILE A 62 10.26 -9.39 -3.15
CA ILE A 62 10.19 -7.93 -3.01
C ILE A 62 9.52 -7.32 -4.25
N ASN A 63 9.91 -7.76 -5.45
CA ASN A 63 9.31 -7.27 -6.70
C ASN A 63 7.87 -7.76 -6.91
N ALA A 64 7.55 -8.99 -6.48
CA ALA A 64 6.20 -9.54 -6.58
C ALA A 64 5.16 -8.80 -5.70
N LEU A 65 5.62 -8.01 -4.73
CA LEU A 65 4.78 -7.19 -3.86
C LEU A 65 4.29 -5.89 -4.54
N SER A 66 5.00 -5.39 -5.56
CA SER A 66 4.71 -4.08 -6.18
C SER A 66 3.28 -3.93 -6.72
N PRO A 67 2.65 -4.94 -7.35
CA PRO A 67 1.26 -4.82 -7.80
C PRO A 67 0.26 -4.61 -6.64
N ALA A 68 0.48 -5.24 -5.48
CA ALA A 68 -0.34 -5.02 -4.29
C ALA A 68 -0.26 -3.58 -3.79
N THR A 69 0.96 -3.01 -3.67
CA THR A 69 1.11 -1.66 -3.13
C THR A 69 0.75 -0.58 -4.15
N GLY A 70 1.07 -0.79 -5.43
CA GLY A 70 0.84 0.18 -6.49
C GLY A 70 -0.61 0.26 -6.98
N MET A 71 -1.27 -0.90 -7.19
CA MET A 71 -2.64 -0.96 -7.72
C MET A 71 -3.64 -1.47 -6.69
N GLY A 72 -3.25 -2.45 -5.86
CA GLY A 72 -4.15 -3.09 -4.91
C GLY A 72 -4.64 -2.15 -3.81
N LEU A 73 -3.72 -1.71 -2.96
CA LEU A 73 -4.01 -0.85 -1.82
C LEU A 73 -4.50 0.54 -2.24
N THR A 74 -3.98 1.09 -3.34
CA THR A 74 -4.43 2.39 -3.87
C THR A 74 -5.89 2.32 -4.34
N SER A 75 -6.29 1.27 -5.05
CA SER A 75 -7.68 1.07 -5.46
C SER A 75 -8.62 0.87 -4.26
N ILE A 76 -8.19 0.13 -3.24
CA ILE A 76 -8.96 -0.07 -2.00
C ILE A 76 -9.19 1.27 -1.29
N VAL A 77 -8.14 2.08 -1.12
CA VAL A 77 -8.23 3.38 -0.45
C VAL A 77 -9.16 4.34 -1.22
N LEU A 78 -9.04 4.38 -2.55
CA LEU A 78 -9.91 5.20 -3.40
C LEU A 78 -11.37 4.75 -3.34
N GLY A 79 -11.62 3.43 -3.40
CA GLY A 79 -12.96 2.87 -3.28
C GLY A 79 -13.58 3.14 -1.90
N ALA A 80 -12.80 2.99 -0.82
CA ALA A 80 -13.25 3.30 0.54
C ALA A 80 -13.62 4.79 0.70
N TYR A 81 -12.80 5.70 0.15
CA TYR A 81 -13.12 7.13 0.16
C TYR A 81 -14.40 7.44 -0.62
N LEU A 82 -14.54 6.87 -1.83
CA LEU A 82 -15.72 7.07 -2.66
C LEU A 82 -17.00 6.58 -1.97
N HIS A 83 -16.95 5.42 -1.29
CA HIS A 83 -18.08 4.94 -0.49
C HIS A 83 -18.36 5.83 0.72
N SER A 84 -17.32 6.39 1.37
CA SER A 84 -17.49 7.31 2.50
C SER A 84 -18.35 8.51 2.13
N LEU A 85 -18.25 9.03 0.90
CA LEU A 85 -19.08 10.14 0.41
C LEU A 85 -20.59 9.80 0.37
N THR A 86 -20.96 8.52 0.38
CA THR A 86 -22.36 8.08 0.39
C THR A 86 -22.94 7.93 1.80
N VAL A 87 -22.07 7.91 2.82
CA VAL A 87 -22.44 7.67 4.23
C VAL A 87 -22.21 8.91 5.09
N HIS A 88 -21.17 9.68 4.77
CA HIS A 88 -20.74 10.85 5.52
C HIS A 88 -20.76 12.11 4.66
N ALA A 89 -20.85 13.25 5.32
CA ALA A 89 -20.63 14.54 4.69
C ALA A 89 -19.19 14.69 4.20
N PHE A 90 -19.01 15.54 3.19
CA PHE A 90 -17.70 15.78 2.61
C PHE A 90 -16.80 16.53 3.61
N SER A 91 -15.59 16.00 3.84
CA SER A 91 -14.61 16.57 4.75
C SER A 91 -13.25 16.75 4.07
N TRP A 92 -12.70 17.95 4.15
CA TRP A 92 -11.37 18.26 3.63
C TRP A 92 -10.28 17.47 4.36
N LEU A 93 -10.49 17.19 5.65
CA LEU A 93 -9.58 16.37 6.44
C LEU A 93 -9.51 14.94 5.92
N ASP A 94 -10.64 14.36 5.48
CA ASP A 94 -10.66 13.00 4.95
C ASP A 94 -10.00 12.92 3.57
N LEU A 95 -10.18 13.94 2.73
CA LEU A 95 -9.45 14.05 1.48
C LEU A 95 -7.93 14.11 1.72
N VAL A 96 -7.49 14.93 2.68
CA VAL A 96 -6.06 15.03 3.06
C VAL A 96 -5.54 13.68 3.59
N LYS A 97 -6.31 12.98 4.45
CA LYS A 97 -5.94 11.64 4.93
C LYS A 97 -5.76 10.65 3.77
N VAL A 98 -6.66 10.68 2.79
CA VAL A 98 -6.57 9.81 1.60
C VAL A 98 -5.32 10.12 0.79
N LEU A 99 -5.06 11.39 0.48
CA LEU A 99 -3.85 11.80 -0.25
C LEU A 99 -2.57 11.43 0.50
N LEU A 100 -2.53 11.67 1.81
CA LEU A 100 -1.42 11.25 2.67
C LEU A 100 -1.26 9.73 2.69
N THR A 101 -2.35 8.97 2.71
CA THR A 101 -2.32 7.51 2.68
C THR A 101 -1.74 7.01 1.36
N LEU A 102 -2.20 7.53 0.23
CA LEU A 102 -1.69 7.16 -1.09
C LEU A 102 -0.21 7.53 -1.23
N GLY A 103 0.18 8.73 -0.80
CA GLY A 103 1.59 9.16 -0.79
C GLY A 103 2.46 8.30 0.12
N ALA A 104 2.00 8.03 1.35
CA ALA A 104 2.70 7.19 2.31
C ALA A 104 2.88 5.76 1.79
N LEU A 105 1.85 5.17 1.18
CA LEU A 105 1.93 3.83 0.58
C LEU A 105 3.05 3.75 -0.47
N LEU A 106 3.16 4.75 -1.34
CA LEU A 106 4.21 4.78 -2.38
C LEU A 106 5.60 5.02 -1.79
N LEU A 107 5.73 6.00 -0.89
CA LEU A 107 7.01 6.34 -0.27
C LEU A 107 7.54 5.18 0.58
N VAL A 108 6.69 4.62 1.45
CA VAL A 108 7.05 3.48 2.30
C VAL A 108 7.37 2.25 1.45
N SER A 109 6.57 1.97 0.40
CA SER A 109 6.86 0.84 -0.50
C SER A 109 8.22 0.98 -1.18
N SER A 110 8.60 2.19 -1.61
CA SER A 110 9.90 2.46 -2.25
C SER A 110 11.06 2.25 -1.27
N VAL A 111 10.98 2.87 -0.09
CA VAL A 111 12.02 2.74 0.94
C VAL A 111 12.15 1.29 1.40
N ALA A 112 11.03 0.61 1.66
CA ALA A 112 11.02 -0.79 2.08
C ALA A 112 11.67 -1.71 1.03
N SER A 113 11.34 -1.53 -0.26
CA SER A 113 11.92 -2.34 -1.34
C SER A 113 13.44 -2.18 -1.43
N ASN A 114 13.94 -0.95 -1.36
CA ASN A 114 15.38 -0.68 -1.42
C ASN A 114 16.12 -1.23 -0.19
N THR A 115 15.57 -1.01 1.01
CA THR A 115 16.17 -1.49 2.25
C THR A 115 16.20 -3.02 2.29
N LEU A 116 15.09 -3.67 1.92
CA LEU A 116 14.98 -5.13 1.95
C LEU A 116 15.86 -5.79 0.87
N SER A 117 15.97 -5.17 -0.31
CA SER A 117 16.85 -5.66 -1.39
C SER A 117 18.32 -5.60 -0.98
N ARG A 118 18.75 -4.48 -0.38
CA ARG A 118 20.13 -4.33 0.13
C ARG A 118 20.41 -5.31 1.26
N ALA A 119 19.46 -5.50 2.17
CA ALA A 119 19.59 -6.47 3.25
C ALA A 119 19.72 -7.91 2.72
N ALA A 120 18.93 -8.30 1.71
CA ALA A 120 19.00 -9.61 1.10
C ALA A 120 20.39 -9.90 0.51
N VAL A 121 20.95 -8.96 -0.27
CA VAL A 121 22.30 -9.10 -0.85
C VAL A 121 23.36 -9.18 0.24
N LEU A 122 23.34 -8.26 1.23
CA LEU A 122 24.35 -8.23 2.29
C LEU A 122 24.27 -9.42 3.24
N SER A 123 23.10 -10.06 3.37
CA SER A 123 22.93 -11.27 4.18
C SER A 123 23.45 -12.54 3.51
N GLY A 124 23.84 -12.47 2.23
CA GLY A 124 24.23 -13.65 1.45
C GLY A 124 23.05 -14.60 1.20
N ALA A 125 21.83 -14.10 1.13
CA ALA A 125 20.65 -14.92 0.85
C ALA A 125 20.79 -15.65 -0.49
N ASP A 126 20.34 -16.90 -0.54
CA ASP A 126 20.34 -17.67 -1.79
C ASP A 126 19.42 -17.02 -2.83
N PHE A 127 19.96 -16.83 -4.04
CA PHE A 127 19.22 -16.36 -5.20
C PHE A 127 18.77 -17.53 -6.08
N ASP A 128 17.72 -17.31 -6.87
CA ASP A 128 17.21 -18.36 -7.76
C ASP A 128 18.31 -18.81 -8.73
N PRO A 129 18.61 -20.12 -8.82
CA PRO A 129 19.61 -20.64 -9.76
C PRO A 129 19.41 -20.20 -11.21
N GLN A 130 18.18 -19.87 -11.61
CA GLN A 130 17.84 -19.39 -12.95
C GLN A 130 18.35 -17.97 -13.23
N THR A 131 18.71 -17.19 -12.22
CA THR A 131 19.29 -15.84 -12.40
C THR A 131 20.81 -15.86 -12.52
N ARG A 132 21.43 -17.01 -12.86
CA ARG A 132 22.87 -17.11 -13.10
C ARG A 132 23.21 -16.79 -14.57
N PRO A 133 24.30 -16.04 -14.84
CA PRO A 133 25.21 -15.41 -13.87
C PRO A 133 24.59 -14.17 -13.18
N ASN A 134 24.92 -13.96 -11.90
CA ASN A 134 24.45 -12.81 -11.10
C ASN A 134 25.64 -11.95 -10.66
N ASP A 135 25.78 -10.78 -11.29
CA ASP A 135 26.87 -9.83 -11.05
C ASP A 135 26.81 -9.18 -9.66
N LEU A 136 25.67 -9.24 -8.97
CA LEU A 136 25.51 -8.72 -7.60
C LEU A 136 26.18 -9.62 -6.54
N THR A 137 26.38 -10.90 -6.86
CA THR A 137 26.94 -11.91 -5.96
C THR A 137 28.22 -12.57 -6.46
N GLY A 138 28.60 -12.32 -7.71
CA GLY A 138 29.82 -12.85 -8.31
C GLY A 138 31.08 -12.07 -7.91
N ALA A 139 32.24 -12.70 -8.05
CA ALA A 139 33.51 -11.98 -8.03
C ALA A 139 33.56 -11.04 -9.26
N PRO A 140 34.13 -9.81 -9.13
CA PRO A 140 34.27 -8.89 -10.26
C PRO A 140 34.90 -9.58 -11.47
N PRO A 141 34.47 -9.28 -12.71
CA PRO A 141 35.10 -9.82 -13.91
C PRO A 141 36.61 -9.54 -13.86
N ARG A 142 37.44 -10.59 -14.00
CA ARG A 142 38.90 -10.40 -14.02
C ARG A 142 39.26 -9.45 -15.15
N GLY A 143 40.04 -8.42 -14.83
CA GLY A 143 40.51 -7.46 -15.83
C GLY A 143 41.36 -8.14 -16.91
N PRO A 144 41.47 -7.56 -18.11
CA PRO A 144 42.32 -8.08 -19.18
C PRO A 144 43.80 -7.98 -18.78
N GLY A 145 44.30 -8.99 -18.06
CA GLY A 145 45.67 -9.03 -17.54
C GLY A 145 45.96 -10.18 -16.56
N GLU A 146 44.94 -10.73 -15.89
CA GLU A 146 45.10 -11.87 -14.99
C GLU A 146 45.03 -13.21 -15.75
N ARG A 147 46.09 -13.52 -16.52
CA ARG A 147 46.35 -14.90 -16.97
C ARG A 147 47.28 -15.55 -15.95
N SER A 148 46.77 -16.56 -15.26
CA SER A 148 47.51 -17.42 -14.32
C SER A 148 48.67 -18.11 -15.03
N GLY A 149 49.89 -17.89 -14.50
CA GLY A 149 51.03 -18.78 -14.74
C GLY A 149 50.88 -20.11 -14.01
#